data_AF-A0A1W6YID3-F1
#
_entry.id   AF-A0A1W6YID3-F1
#
_cell.length_a   1.000
_cell.length_b   1.000
_cell.length_c   1.000
_cell.angle_alpha   90.00
_cell.angle_beta   90.00
_cell.angle_gamma   90.00
#
_symmetry.space_group_name_H-M   'P 1'
#
loop_
_entity.id
_entity.type
_entity.pdbx_description
1 polymer ?
#
loop_
_entity_poly.entity_id
_entity_poly.type
_entity_poly.pdbx_seq_one_letter_code
_entity_poly.pdbx_strand_id
1 'polypeptide(L)'
;MKDLLQFCRRSALLAAAAFLLAGCASHRYADVADAMVPMAPGEGRIVLYTPTTSVSLGANVQPRVRINNRLVGRAKPGGFFYLNRPAGSYTVLAQRGKSLTFDLAAGQTQYIRFVPDGLFSSNAGDAGAKYLRPELAASPTDAQAELKAMQFWGASSRTRNEEGIARTGAAAN
;
A
#
# COMPACT_ATOMS: atom_id res chain seq x y z
N MET A 1 -9.47 21.10 51.68
CA MET A 1 -10.55 20.61 50.79
C MET A 1 -10.46 21.12 49.36
N LYS A 2 -10.01 22.37 49.13
CA LYS A 2 -9.82 22.95 47.78
C LYS A 2 -8.69 22.26 46.99
N ASP A 3 -7.65 21.82 47.68
CA ASP A 3 -6.46 21.18 47.09
C ASP A 3 -6.76 19.79 46.51
N LEU A 4 -7.69 19.05 47.13
CA LEU A 4 -8.11 17.71 46.67
C LEU A 4 -8.92 17.80 45.36
N LEU A 5 -9.77 18.82 45.24
CA LEU A 5 -10.55 19.09 44.03
C LEU A 5 -9.64 19.54 42.87
N GLN A 6 -8.56 20.26 43.18
CA GLN A 6 -7.58 20.75 42.21
C GLN A 6 -6.66 19.63 41.70
N PHE A 7 -6.32 18.66 42.57
CA PHE A 7 -5.58 17.45 42.21
C PHE A 7 -6.40 16.58 41.24
N CYS A 8 -7.66 16.28 41.56
CA CYS A 8 -8.54 15.51 40.66
C CYS A 8 -8.73 16.18 39.29
N ARG A 9 -8.86 17.52 39.24
CA ARG A 9 -9.00 18.26 37.97
C ARG A 9 -7.74 18.17 37.10
N ARG A 10 -6.56 18.23 37.70
CA ARG A 10 -5.27 18.09 37.00
C ARG A 10 -5.05 16.65 36.50
N SER A 11 -5.41 15.65 37.31
CA SER A 11 -5.32 14.23 36.93
C SER A 11 -6.26 13.88 35.77
N ALA A 12 -7.49 14.41 35.76
CA ALA A 12 -8.44 14.18 34.68
C ALA A 12 -7.98 14.79 33.33
N LEU A 13 -7.35 15.97 33.37
CA LEU A 13 -6.77 16.62 32.20
C LEU A 13 -5.56 15.87 31.63
N LEU A 14 -4.69 15.32 32.49
CA LEU A 14 -3.58 14.46 32.04
C LEU A 14 -4.07 13.13 31.45
N ALA A 15 -5.10 12.51 32.04
CA ALA A 15 -5.67 11.28 31.52
C ALA A 15 -6.32 11.49 30.14
N ALA A 16 -7.06 12.59 29.95
CA ALA A 16 -7.66 12.94 28.66
C ALA A 16 -6.59 13.24 27.58
N ALA A 17 -5.46 13.86 27.96
CA ALA A 17 -4.34 14.09 27.05
C ALA A 17 -3.65 12.79 26.61
N ALA A 18 -3.53 11.79 27.49
CA ALA A 18 -2.89 10.51 27.17
C ALA A 18 -3.70 9.67 26.15
N PHE A 19 -5.03 9.76 26.14
CA PHE A 19 -5.87 9.06 25.15
C PHE A 19 -5.73 9.61 23.72
N LEU A 20 -5.32 10.87 23.56
CA LEU A 20 -5.13 11.49 22.24
C LEU A 20 -3.88 10.99 21.50
N LEU A 21 -2.96 10.29 22.17
CA LEU A 21 -1.76 9.71 21.54
C LEU A 21 -1.96 8.30 20.97
N ALA A 22 -3.11 7.66 21.17
CA ALA A 22 -3.35 6.27 20.74
C ALA A 22 -3.61 6.09 19.22
N GLY A 23 -3.52 7.15 18.41
CA GLY A 23 -3.97 7.13 17.01
C GLY A 23 -2.92 6.90 15.92
N CYS A 24 -1.63 6.68 16.24
CA CYS A 24 -0.57 6.66 15.22
C CYS A 24 -0.09 5.25 14.81
N ALA A 25 -0.93 4.23 14.96
CA ALA A 25 -0.59 2.88 14.51
C ALA A 25 -0.94 2.72 13.03
N SER A 26 0.08 2.70 12.17
CA SER A 26 -0.02 2.22 10.79
C SER A 26 -0.74 0.87 10.77
N HIS A 27 -1.91 0.79 10.13
CA HIS A 27 -2.74 -0.41 10.16
C HIS A 27 -2.02 -1.59 9.51
N ARG A 28 -2.03 -2.77 10.14
CA ARG A 28 -1.48 -3.99 9.53
C ARG A 28 -2.46 -4.56 8.52
N TYR A 29 -1.98 -5.42 7.64
CA TYR A 29 -2.84 -6.08 6.66
C TYR A 29 -4.07 -6.75 7.29
N ALA A 30 -3.90 -7.42 8.44
CA ALA A 30 -5.00 -8.07 9.15
C ALA A 30 -6.12 -7.08 9.51
N ASP A 31 -5.76 -5.90 10.01
CA ASP A 31 -6.73 -4.87 10.41
C ASP A 31 -7.42 -4.24 9.20
N VAL A 32 -6.70 -4.10 8.09
CA VAL A 32 -7.23 -3.49 6.87
C VAL A 32 -8.06 -4.45 6.05
N ALA A 33 -7.72 -5.75 6.04
CA ALA A 33 -8.43 -6.78 5.27
C ALA A 33 -9.94 -6.77 5.55
N ASP A 34 -10.32 -6.66 6.81
CA ASP A 34 -11.72 -6.62 7.25
C ASP A 34 -12.39 -5.27 6.95
N ALA A 35 -11.60 -4.19 6.91
CA ALA A 35 -12.08 -2.82 6.65
C ALA A 35 -11.93 -2.38 5.17
N MET A 36 -11.56 -3.29 4.26
CA MET A 36 -11.33 -2.91 2.86
C MET A 36 -12.63 -2.50 2.18
N VAL A 37 -12.57 -1.45 1.35
CA VAL A 37 -13.73 -0.96 0.58
C VAL A 37 -14.28 -2.09 -0.30
N PRO A 38 -15.56 -2.48 -0.17
CA PRO A 38 -16.16 -3.52 -0.99
C PRO A 38 -15.95 -3.27 -2.49
N MET A 39 -15.79 -4.34 -3.26
CA MET A 39 -15.73 -4.24 -4.73
C MET A 39 -17.14 -3.96 -5.26
N ALA A 40 -17.27 -2.99 -6.16
CA ALA A 40 -18.53 -2.81 -6.87
C ALA A 40 -18.77 -3.99 -7.85
N PRO A 41 -20.02 -4.26 -8.26
CA PRO A 41 -20.29 -5.25 -9.29
C PRO A 41 -19.48 -4.97 -10.56
N GLY A 42 -18.82 -5.99 -11.10
CA GLY A 42 -17.95 -5.86 -12.28
C GLY A 42 -16.52 -5.41 -11.98
N GLU A 43 -16.19 -5.02 -10.75
CA GLU A 43 -14.81 -4.73 -10.34
C GLU A 43 -14.09 -5.97 -9.82
N GLY A 44 -12.77 -6.03 -10.05
CA GLY A 44 -11.83 -6.83 -9.27
C GLY A 44 -10.94 -5.93 -8.41
N ARG A 45 -10.07 -6.54 -7.61
CA ARG A 45 -9.11 -5.85 -6.74
C ARG A 45 -7.68 -6.16 -7.15
N ILE A 46 -6.84 -5.14 -7.19
CA ILE A 46 -5.40 -5.27 -7.38
C ILE A 46 -4.74 -4.89 -6.05
N VAL A 47 -4.02 -5.84 -5.45
CA VAL A 47 -3.22 -5.65 -4.23
C VAL A 47 -1.76 -5.56 -4.63
N LEU A 48 -1.10 -4.45 -4.29
CA LEU A 48 0.29 -4.19 -4.63
C LEU A 48 1.11 -4.12 -3.35
N TYR A 49 2.21 -4.88 -3.29
CA TYR A 49 3.00 -4.99 -2.07
C TYR A 49 4.49 -5.16 -2.35
N THR A 50 5.30 -4.73 -1.39
CA THR A 50 6.76 -4.81 -1.44
C THR A 50 7.26 -5.42 -0.15
N PRO A 51 7.69 -6.69 -0.16
CA PRO A 51 8.27 -7.32 1.02
C PRO A 51 9.50 -6.57 1.51
N THR A 52 9.79 -6.67 2.81
CA THR A 52 11.07 -6.22 3.35
C THR A 52 12.18 -7.08 2.73
N THR A 53 13.19 -6.44 2.16
CA THR A 53 14.34 -7.13 1.53
C THR A 53 15.62 -6.69 2.20
N SER A 54 16.60 -7.59 2.27
CA SER A 54 17.97 -7.31 2.72
C SER A 54 18.79 -6.54 1.68
N VAL A 55 18.27 -6.42 0.45
CA VAL A 55 18.92 -5.69 -0.65
C VAL A 55 18.60 -4.20 -0.54
N SER A 56 19.63 -3.36 -0.53
CA SER A 56 19.45 -1.91 -0.50
C SER A 56 18.89 -1.43 -1.85
N LEU A 57 17.72 -0.81 -1.84
CA LEU A 57 17.21 -0.08 -3.01
C LEU A 57 17.98 1.25 -3.08
N GLY A 58 19.17 1.22 -3.71
CA GLY A 58 20.15 2.31 -3.66
C GLY A 58 19.54 3.67 -3.95
N ALA A 59 19.79 4.66 -3.08
CA ALA A 59 19.43 6.10 -3.14
C ALA A 59 18.02 6.51 -3.66
N ASN A 60 17.10 5.60 -3.96
CA ASN A 60 15.77 5.87 -4.50
C ASN A 60 14.69 5.25 -3.59
N VAL A 61 14.47 5.97 -2.50
CA VAL A 61 13.17 6.29 -1.90
C VAL A 61 11.98 5.82 -2.76
N GLN A 62 11.35 4.73 -2.32
CA GLN A 62 9.95 4.35 -2.59
C GLN A 62 9.47 4.67 -4.03
N PRO A 63 9.78 3.81 -5.02
CA PRO A 63 9.56 4.12 -6.42
C PRO A 63 8.08 4.30 -6.75
N ARG A 64 7.80 5.20 -7.70
CA ARG A 64 6.42 5.49 -8.16
C ARG A 64 5.83 4.28 -8.89
N VAL A 65 4.67 3.83 -8.44
CA VAL A 65 3.94 2.72 -9.07
C VAL A 65 2.89 3.27 -10.01
N ARG A 66 2.86 2.73 -11.22
CA ARG A 66 1.87 3.05 -12.25
C ARG A 66 1.08 1.82 -12.67
N ILE A 67 -0.19 2.06 -13.00
CA ILE A 67 -1.08 1.08 -13.65
C ILE A 67 -1.63 1.76 -14.89
N ASN A 68 -1.48 1.14 -16.06
CA ASN A 68 -1.85 1.70 -17.36
C ASN A 68 -1.32 3.14 -17.52
N ASN A 69 -0.02 3.32 -17.24
CA ASN A 69 0.69 4.61 -17.22
C ASN A 69 0.21 5.66 -16.20
N ARG A 70 -0.84 5.40 -15.41
CA ARG A 70 -1.37 6.32 -14.39
C ARG A 70 -0.71 6.09 -13.03
N LEU A 71 -0.31 7.15 -12.34
CA LEU A 71 0.28 7.05 -10.98
C LEU A 71 -0.77 6.58 -9.97
N VAL A 72 -0.51 5.45 -9.31
CA VAL A 72 -1.42 4.91 -8.27
C VAL A 72 -0.83 4.98 -6.86
N GLY A 73 0.50 5.00 -6.73
CA GLY A 73 1.12 4.85 -5.42
C GLY A 73 2.63 4.87 -5.45
N ARG A 74 3.22 4.40 -4.35
CA ARG A 74 4.65 4.16 -4.22
C ARG A 74 4.88 2.78 -3.62
N ALA A 75 5.88 2.07 -4.12
CA ALA A 75 6.29 0.77 -3.60
C ALA A 75 7.17 1.01 -2.37
N LYS A 76 6.59 0.88 -1.17
CA LYS A 76 7.30 1.07 0.10
C LYS A 76 7.74 -0.29 0.65
N PRO A 77 9.04 -0.48 0.98
CA PRO A 77 9.49 -1.70 1.63
C PRO A 77 8.67 -2.02 2.89
N GLY A 78 8.26 -3.28 3.05
CA GLY A 78 7.39 -3.73 4.15
C GLY A 78 5.96 -3.21 4.07
N GLY A 79 5.53 -2.72 2.90
CA GLY A 79 4.29 -1.99 2.71
C GLY A 79 3.40 -2.56 1.62
N PHE A 80 2.09 -2.31 1.75
CA PHE A 80 1.11 -2.63 0.72
C PHE A 80 0.05 -1.53 0.56
N PHE A 81 -0.64 -1.57 -0.57
CA PHE A 81 -1.88 -0.83 -0.82
C PHE A 81 -2.73 -1.60 -1.84
N TYR A 82 -3.99 -1.20 -2.00
CA TYR A 82 -4.91 -1.85 -2.94
C TYR A 82 -5.76 -0.82 -3.68
N LEU A 83 -6.34 -1.25 -4.80
CA LEU A 83 -7.34 -0.50 -5.55
C LEU A 83 -8.33 -1.47 -6.20
N ASN A 84 -9.59 -1.07 -6.26
CA ASN A 84 -10.60 -1.79 -7.04
C ASN A 84 -10.68 -1.17 -8.46
N ARG A 85 -10.89 -2.01 -9.46
CA ARG A 85 -10.93 -1.64 -10.87
C ARG A 85 -11.89 -2.52 -11.65
N PRO A 86 -12.52 -2.00 -12.72
CA PRO A 86 -13.31 -2.82 -13.64
C PRO A 86 -12.50 -4.00 -14.18
N ALA A 87 -13.19 -5.09 -14.50
CA ALA A 87 -12.56 -6.21 -15.19
C ALA A 87 -11.88 -5.75 -16.49
N GLY A 88 -10.71 -6.31 -16.81
CA GLY A 88 -9.93 -5.95 -17.99
C GLY A 88 -8.43 -6.23 -17.85
N SER A 89 -7.67 -5.80 -18.85
CA SER A 89 -6.22 -5.97 -18.88
C SER A 89 -5.49 -4.78 -18.28
N TYR A 90 -4.50 -5.05 -17.44
CA TYR A 90 -3.74 -4.05 -16.71
C TYR A 90 -2.23 -4.25 -16.86
N THR A 91 -1.52 -3.16 -17.07
CA THR A 91 -0.05 -3.13 -17.09
C THR A 91 0.47 -2.35 -15.90
N VAL A 92 1.29 -3.00 -15.06
CA VAL A 92 1.87 -2.45 -13.84
C VAL A 92 3.36 -2.24 -14.00
N LEU A 93 3.85 -1.12 -13.45
CA LEU A 93 5.25 -0.72 -13.54
C LEU A 93 5.67 0.03 -12.26
N ALA A 94 6.78 -0.37 -11.63
CA ALA A 94 7.39 0.33 -10.50
C ALA A 94 8.60 1.15 -10.94
N GLN A 95 8.35 2.42 -11.29
CA GLN A 95 9.34 3.33 -11.87
C GLN A 95 10.05 2.64 -13.06
N ARG A 96 11.15 3.16 -13.58
CA ARG A 96 11.83 2.57 -14.75
C ARG A 96 12.12 1.09 -14.50
N GLY A 97 11.83 0.20 -15.46
CA GLY A 97 12.00 -1.25 -15.26
C GLY A 97 11.11 -2.07 -16.19
N LYS A 98 11.04 -3.37 -15.93
CA LYS A 98 10.12 -4.28 -16.61
C LYS A 98 8.69 -4.05 -16.11
N SER A 99 7.73 -4.03 -17.03
CA SER A 99 6.31 -4.03 -16.70
C SER A 99 5.76 -5.46 -16.62
N LEU A 100 4.65 -5.61 -15.91
CA LEU A 100 3.86 -6.83 -15.86
C LEU A 100 2.47 -6.52 -16.42
N THR A 101 2.03 -7.29 -17.40
CA THR A 101 0.65 -7.25 -17.90
C THR A 101 -0.10 -8.47 -17.42
N PHE A 102 -1.33 -8.28 -16.96
CA PHE A 102 -2.22 -9.35 -16.50
C PHE A 102 -3.67 -8.96 -16.68
N ASP A 103 -4.55 -9.96 -16.69
CA ASP A 103 -5.99 -9.75 -16.72
C ASP A 103 -6.61 -9.85 -15.32
N LEU A 104 -7.60 -9.00 -15.09
CA LEU A 104 -8.39 -8.92 -13.87
C LEU A 104 -9.85 -9.24 -14.21
N ALA A 105 -10.38 -10.31 -13.65
CA ALA A 105 -11.80 -10.65 -13.76
C ALA A 105 -12.64 -9.95 -12.66
N ALA A 106 -13.95 -9.84 -12.88
CA ALA A 106 -14.87 -9.33 -11.87
C ALA A 106 -14.88 -10.23 -10.63
N GLY A 107 -14.85 -9.63 -9.45
CA GLY A 107 -14.76 -10.33 -8.16
C GLY A 107 -13.38 -10.94 -7.85
N GLN A 108 -12.45 -10.91 -8.80
CA GLN A 108 -11.10 -11.46 -8.61
C GLN A 108 -10.23 -10.50 -7.79
N THR A 109 -9.35 -11.05 -6.96
CA THR A 109 -8.25 -10.30 -6.36
C THR A 109 -6.91 -10.79 -6.94
N GLN A 110 -6.16 -9.87 -7.56
CA GLN A 110 -4.82 -10.13 -8.06
C GLN A 110 -3.78 -9.52 -7.14
N TYR A 111 -2.77 -10.32 -6.79
CA TYR A 111 -1.68 -9.93 -5.89
C TYR A 111 -0.40 -9.71 -6.69
N ILE A 112 0.14 -8.51 -6.63
CA ILE A 112 1.34 -8.11 -7.36
C ILE A 112 2.44 -7.79 -6.36
N ARG A 113 3.48 -8.62 -6.38
CA ARG A 113 4.69 -8.47 -5.58
C ARG A 113 5.69 -7.62 -6.34
N PHE A 114 6.36 -6.71 -5.65
CA PHE A 114 7.55 -6.05 -6.17
C PHE A 114 8.81 -6.74 -5.65
N VAL A 115 9.67 -7.18 -6.56
CA VAL A 115 10.96 -7.79 -6.23
C VAL A 115 12.13 -6.95 -6.76
N PRO A 116 13.28 -6.94 -6.06
CA PRO A 116 14.50 -6.29 -6.53
C PRO A 116 14.94 -6.80 -7.91
N ASP A 117 15.36 -5.89 -8.78
CA ASP A 117 15.89 -6.19 -10.11
C ASP A 117 17.12 -5.34 -10.43
N GLY A 118 18.01 -5.85 -11.29
CA GLY A 118 19.29 -5.22 -11.60
C GLY A 118 20.17 -5.12 -10.36
N LEU A 119 20.46 -6.28 -9.74
CA LEU A 119 21.36 -6.40 -8.60
C LEU A 119 22.76 -5.88 -8.95
N PHE A 120 23.36 -5.15 -8.02
CA PHE A 120 24.73 -4.65 -8.12
C PHE A 120 25.42 -4.76 -6.76
N SER A 121 26.73 -4.94 -6.77
CA SER A 121 27.54 -4.84 -5.55
C SER A 121 27.98 -3.39 -5.36
N SER A 122 27.83 -2.88 -4.15
CA SER A 122 28.45 -1.61 -3.78
C SER A 122 29.88 -1.85 -3.27
N ASN A 123 30.75 -0.84 -3.38
CA ASN A 123 32.12 -0.91 -2.84
C ASN A 123 32.16 -1.09 -1.30
N ALA A 124 31.02 -0.93 -0.61
CA ALA A 124 30.86 -1.17 0.82
C ALA A 124 30.54 -2.64 1.17
N GLY A 125 30.42 -3.53 0.17
CA GLY A 125 30.08 -4.94 0.37
C GLY A 125 28.58 -5.24 0.43
N ASP A 126 27.72 -4.22 0.45
CA ASP A 126 26.27 -4.39 0.42
C ASP A 126 25.75 -4.67 -1.00
N ALA A 127 24.84 -5.64 -1.13
CA ALA A 127 24.08 -5.86 -2.35
C ALA A 127 22.99 -4.79 -2.50
N GLY A 128 23.01 -4.09 -3.63
CA GLY A 128 22.01 -3.12 -4.02
C GLY A 128 21.16 -3.62 -5.20
N ALA A 129 19.99 -3.03 -5.39
CA ALA A 129 19.19 -3.22 -6.60
C ALA A 129 18.84 -1.89 -7.24
N LYS A 130 18.89 -1.85 -8.57
CA LYS A 130 18.65 -0.63 -9.34
C LYS A 130 17.16 -0.32 -9.48
N TYR A 131 16.32 -1.34 -9.61
CA TYR A 131 14.89 -1.21 -9.86
C TYR A 131 14.06 -2.23 -9.08
N LEU A 132 12.74 -2.05 -9.10
CA LEU A 132 11.78 -3.08 -8.70
C LEU A 132 11.04 -3.58 -9.95
N ARG A 133 10.88 -4.89 -10.07
CA ARG A 133 9.99 -5.49 -11.08
C ARG A 133 8.71 -5.99 -10.39
N PRO A 134 7.53 -5.79 -11.00
CA PRO A 134 6.30 -6.43 -10.57
C PRO A 134 6.24 -7.90 -11.04
N GLU A 135 5.74 -8.77 -10.17
CA GLU A 135 5.49 -10.19 -10.45
C GLU A 135 4.12 -10.58 -9.86
N LEU A 136 3.40 -11.48 -10.54
CA LEU A 136 2.19 -12.08 -9.96
C LEU A 136 2.61 -13.00 -8.81
N ALA A 137 1.92 -12.91 -7.68
CA ALA A 137 2.11 -13.87 -6.62
C ALA A 137 1.71 -15.28 -7.09
N ALA A 138 2.46 -16.30 -6.66
CA ALA A 138 2.22 -17.69 -7.06
C ALA A 138 0.84 -18.20 -6.64
N SER A 139 0.37 -17.79 -5.45
CA SER A 139 -0.97 -18.08 -4.96
C SER A 139 -1.49 -16.94 -4.06
N PRO A 140 -2.82 -16.81 -3.90
CA PRO A 140 -3.41 -15.90 -2.91
C PRO A 140 -2.94 -16.20 -1.48
N THR A 141 -2.78 -17.47 -1.13
CA THR A 141 -2.36 -17.91 0.21
C THR A 141 -0.96 -17.43 0.53
N ASP A 142 -0.02 -17.58 -0.41
CA ASP A 142 1.37 -17.14 -0.22
C ASP A 142 1.44 -15.62 -0.11
N ALA A 143 0.71 -14.90 -0.97
CA ALA A 143 0.63 -13.45 -0.91
C ALA A 143 0.10 -12.96 0.45
N GLN A 144 -0.97 -13.58 0.94
CA GLN A 144 -1.57 -13.25 2.23
C GLN A 144 -0.61 -13.56 3.39
N ALA A 145 0.16 -14.65 3.32
CA ALA A 145 1.17 -14.97 4.31
C ALA A 145 2.24 -13.88 4.42
N GLU A 146 2.74 -13.37 3.29
CA GLU A 146 3.68 -12.25 3.26
C GLU A 146 3.04 -10.94 3.76
N LEU A 147 1.79 -10.69 3.37
CA LEU A 147 1.05 -9.47 3.70
C LEU A 147 0.75 -9.31 5.19
N LYS A 148 0.58 -10.40 5.95
CA LYS A 148 0.25 -10.37 7.39
C LYS A 148 1.15 -9.45 8.22
N ALA A 149 2.45 -9.41 7.88
CA ALA A 149 3.43 -8.59 8.58
C ALA A 149 3.57 -7.16 8.03
N MET A 150 2.89 -6.85 6.92
CA MET A 150 3.06 -5.59 6.19
C MET A 150 2.14 -4.49 6.71
N GLN A 151 2.61 -3.25 6.53
CA GLN A 151 1.87 -2.05 6.86
C GLN A 151 1.07 -1.54 5.66
N PHE A 152 -0.15 -1.09 5.92
CA PHE A 152 -0.95 -0.40 4.93
C PHE A 152 -0.49 1.04 4.79
N TRP A 153 -0.19 1.45 3.56
CA TRP A 153 0.29 2.80 3.27
C TRP A 153 -0.68 3.67 2.46
N GLY A 154 -1.75 3.07 1.94
CA GLY A 154 -2.72 3.72 1.07
C GLY A 154 -2.18 4.03 -0.33
N ALA A 155 -3.11 4.09 -1.29
CA ALA A 155 -2.84 4.65 -2.62
C ALA A 155 -2.54 6.16 -2.51
N SER A 156 -1.82 6.74 -3.48
CA SER A 156 -1.40 8.15 -3.37
C SER A 156 -2.59 9.11 -3.32
N SER A 157 -2.48 10.21 -2.57
CA SER A 157 -3.55 11.21 -2.43
C SER A 157 -4.01 11.79 -3.77
N ARG A 158 -3.10 11.91 -4.75
CA ARG A 158 -3.45 12.34 -6.12
C ARG A 158 -4.37 11.34 -6.80
N THR A 159 -4.13 10.04 -6.64
CA THR A 159 -4.97 8.98 -7.21
C THR A 159 -6.38 9.03 -6.62
N ARG A 160 -6.53 9.32 -5.32
CA ARG A 160 -7.85 9.49 -4.68
C ARG A 160 -8.67 10.61 -5.34
N ASN A 161 -8.04 11.74 -5.64
CA ASN A 161 -8.70 12.88 -6.28
C ASN A 161 -9.08 12.55 -7.73
N GLU A 162 -8.14 11.94 -8.44
CA GLU A 162 -8.25 11.53 -9.83
C GLU A 162 -9.29 10.42 -10.08
N GLU A 163 -9.45 9.50 -9.12
CA GLU A 163 -10.47 8.45 -9.10
C GLU A 163 -11.82 8.99 -8.65
N GLY A 164 -11.84 9.90 -7.65
CA GLY A 164 -13.06 10.60 -7.24
C GLY A 164 -13.68 11.35 -8.41
N ILE A 165 -12.87 12.09 -9.18
CA ILE A 165 -13.33 12.82 -10.38
C ILE A 165 -13.82 11.85 -11.46
N ALA A 166 -13.10 10.74 -11.72
CA ALA A 166 -13.52 9.76 -12.72
C ALA A 166 -14.83 9.04 -12.34
N ARG A 167 -15.04 8.74 -11.06
CA ARG A 167 -16.28 8.13 -10.55
C ARG A 167 -17.45 9.10 -10.58
N THR A 168 -17.24 10.36 -10.20
CA THR A 168 -18.30 11.38 -10.27
C THR A 168 -18.64 11.77 -11.72
N GLY A 169 -17.66 11.77 -12.63
CA GLY A 169 -17.89 12.03 -14.05
C GLY A 169 -18.58 10.88 -14.80
N ALA A 170 -18.46 9.63 -14.33
CA ALA A 170 -19.15 8.48 -14.91
C ALA A 170 -20.63 8.36 -14.48
N ALA A 171 -21.04 9.05 -13.40
CA ALA A 171 -22.43 9.08 -12.93
C ALA A 171 -23.26 10.23 -13.53
N ALA A 172 -22.71 10.97 -14.50
CA ALA A 172 -23.30 12.18 -15.06
C ALA A 172 -23.79 12.07 -16.51
N ASN A 173 -23.91 10.86 -17.07
CA ASN A 173 -24.55 10.64 -18.39
C ASN A 173 -25.53 9.48 -18.33
#